data_AF-A0A3M1BMI0-F1
#
_entry.id   AF-A0A3M1BMI0-F1
#
_cell.length_a   1.000
_cell.length_b   1.000
_cell.length_c   1.000
_cell.angle_alpha   90.00
_cell.angle_beta   90.00
_cell.angle_gamma   90.00
#
_symmetry.space_group_name_H-M   'P 1'
#
loop_
_entity.id
_entity.type
_entity.pdbx_description
1 polymer ?
#
loop_
_entity_poly.entity_id
_entity_poly.type
_entity_poly.pdbx_seq_one_letter_code
_entity_poly.pdbx_strand_id
1 'polypeptide(L)'
;GMNEACLNLLGVSIAEPEGRNFAIRVLDFMREKLLEFQKRTGNNYNFEATPAESTAYRLARLDKKLFPDILVANEDNYRKGAEPFYTNSTQLPVDYTDDPFLVLEHQEELQIRYTGGTVIHFFVGERIEDVEALKRFVKKVCEKYRIPYFTITPTFSVCPNHGYISGEHEACPYCGSKTEVYSRVVGYLRPVHQWNEGKREEFRMRKTFRRELIG
;
A
#
# COMPACT_ATOMS: atom_id res chain seq x y z
N GLY A 1 1.71 1.56 -9.54
CA GLY A 1 3.16 1.63 -9.74
C GLY A 1 3.57 2.97 -10.29
N MET A 2 3.02 4.06 -9.76
CA MET A 2 3.50 5.40 -10.13
C MET A 2 4.92 5.62 -9.62
N ASN A 3 5.27 5.05 -8.46
CA ASN A 3 6.65 5.04 -7.98
C ASN A 3 7.61 4.46 -9.03
N GLU A 4 7.30 3.27 -9.56
CA GLU A 4 8.16 2.65 -10.57
C GLU A 4 8.11 3.38 -11.91
N ALA A 5 6.99 4.03 -12.26
CA ALA A 5 6.96 4.93 -13.40
C ALA A 5 7.91 6.13 -13.22
N CYS A 6 7.97 6.73 -12.02
CA CYS A 6 8.92 7.80 -11.71
C CYS A 6 10.36 7.29 -11.82
N LEU A 7 10.66 6.13 -11.23
CA LEU A 7 12.00 5.53 -11.26
C LEU A 7 12.48 5.29 -12.69
N ASN A 8 11.63 4.69 -13.53
CA ASN A 8 12.01 4.33 -14.90
C ASN A 8 12.04 5.53 -15.87
N LEU A 9 11.22 6.56 -15.65
CA LEU A 9 11.14 7.72 -16.57
C LEU A 9 12.03 8.88 -16.14
N LEU A 10 12.18 9.11 -14.83
CA LEU A 10 12.85 10.28 -14.26
C LEU A 10 14.11 9.92 -13.47
N GLY A 11 14.29 8.64 -13.10
CA GLY A 11 15.40 8.22 -12.23
C GLY A 11 15.23 8.60 -10.76
N VAL A 12 14.06 9.08 -10.35
CA VAL A 12 13.73 9.45 -8.97
C VAL A 12 12.46 8.73 -8.51
N SER A 13 12.33 8.47 -7.20
CA SER A 13 11.12 7.84 -6.66
C SER A 13 9.96 8.85 -6.59
N ILE A 14 8.74 8.37 -6.32
CA ILE A 14 7.59 9.26 -6.09
C ILE A 14 7.73 10.10 -4.82
N ALA A 15 8.54 9.66 -3.86
CA ALA A 15 8.77 10.33 -2.59
C ALA A 15 9.46 11.70 -2.73
N GLU A 16 10.24 11.87 -3.78
CA GLU A 16 10.98 13.07 -4.10
C GLU A 16 10.04 14.13 -4.69
N PRO A 17 10.28 15.43 -4.45
CA PRO A 17 9.41 16.49 -4.97
C PRO A 17 9.17 16.41 -6.48
N GLU A 18 10.18 16.03 -7.26
CA GLU A 18 10.08 15.86 -8.71
C GLU A 18 9.14 14.70 -9.09
N GLY A 19 9.31 13.53 -8.49
CA GLY A 19 8.45 12.37 -8.73
C GLY A 19 7.01 12.61 -8.26
N ARG A 20 6.83 13.23 -7.10
CA ARG A 20 5.51 13.63 -6.59
C ARG A 20 4.81 14.61 -7.54
N ASN A 21 5.53 15.63 -8.02
CA ASN A 21 4.98 16.61 -8.95
C ASN A 21 4.64 15.96 -10.31
N PHE A 22 5.45 15.02 -10.77
CA PHE A 22 5.14 14.22 -11.95
C PHE A 22 3.84 13.42 -11.76
N ALA A 23 3.71 12.71 -10.64
CA ALA A 23 2.50 11.97 -10.31
C ALA A 23 1.26 12.87 -10.27
N ILE A 24 1.35 14.05 -9.64
CA ILE A 24 0.27 15.05 -9.62
C ILE A 24 -0.16 15.44 -11.04
N ARG A 25 0.79 15.78 -11.92
CA ARG A 25 0.49 16.15 -13.31
C ARG A 25 -0.21 15.02 -14.07
N VAL A 26 0.23 13.77 -13.87
CA VAL A 26 -0.41 12.61 -14.51
C VAL A 26 -1.84 12.43 -14.00
N LEU A 27 -2.07 12.54 -12.69
CA LEU A 27 -3.41 12.44 -12.12
C LEU A 27 -4.34 13.55 -12.62
N ASP A 28 -3.85 14.79 -12.68
CA ASP A 28 -4.63 15.93 -13.17
C ASP A 28 -4.97 15.77 -14.65
N PHE A 29 -4.01 15.33 -15.48
CA PHE A 29 -4.27 14.99 -16.88
C PHE A 29 -5.35 13.90 -17.03
N MET A 30 -5.27 12.84 -16.22
CA MET A 30 -6.28 11.78 -16.26
C MET A 30 -7.67 12.30 -15.88
N ARG A 31 -7.77 13.17 -14.86
CA ARG A 31 -9.04 13.80 -14.47
C ARG A 31 -9.62 14.66 -15.57
N GLU A 32 -8.80 15.47 -16.24
CA GLU A 32 -9.24 16.28 -17.38
C GLU A 32 -9.78 15.41 -18.51
N LYS A 33 -9.10 14.30 -18.84
CA LYS A 33 -9.57 13.34 -19.85
C LYS A 33 -10.89 12.68 -19.47
N LEU A 34 -11.07 12.32 -18.19
CA LEU A 34 -12.35 11.79 -17.73
C LEU A 34 -13.47 12.81 -17.91
N LEU A 35 -13.25 14.09 -17.58
CA LEU A 35 -14.25 15.14 -17.79
C LEU A 35 -14.60 15.32 -19.28
N GLU A 36 -13.62 15.26 -20.18
CA GLU A 36 -13.86 15.26 -21.62
C GLU A 36 -14.74 14.06 -22.04
N PHE A 37 -14.44 12.86 -21.54
CA PHE A 37 -15.22 11.66 -21.85
C PHE A 37 -16.64 11.73 -21.29
N GLN A 38 -16.83 12.29 -20.09
CA GLN A 38 -18.17 12.50 -19.53
C GLN A 38 -19.00 13.42 -20.43
N LYS A 39 -18.45 14.55 -20.85
CA LYS A 39 -19.15 15.50 -21.74
C LYS A 39 -19.49 14.87 -23.09
N ARG A 40 -18.57 14.08 -23.67
CA ARG A 40 -18.76 13.46 -24.98
C ARG A 40 -19.76 12.32 -24.99
N THR A 41 -19.78 11.51 -23.92
CA THR A 41 -20.57 10.27 -23.89
C THR A 41 -21.85 10.38 -23.07
N GLY A 42 -21.99 11.39 -22.22
CA GLY A 42 -23.11 11.53 -21.28
C GLY A 42 -23.04 10.60 -20.07
N ASN A 43 -22.00 9.76 -19.95
CA ASN A 43 -21.81 8.84 -18.83
C ASN A 43 -20.90 9.45 -17.76
N ASN A 44 -21.11 9.10 -16.50
CA ASN A 44 -20.19 9.44 -15.41
C ASN A 44 -19.03 8.43 -15.36
N TYR A 45 -17.80 8.93 -15.25
CA TYR A 45 -16.60 8.10 -15.06
C TYR A 45 -15.90 8.52 -13.78
N ASN A 46 -15.46 7.55 -13.00
CA ASN A 46 -14.69 7.79 -11.80
C ASN A 46 -13.20 7.50 -12.04
N PHE A 47 -12.35 8.01 -11.13
CA PHE A 47 -10.93 7.72 -11.14
C PHE A 47 -10.54 6.96 -9.87
N GLU A 48 -10.16 5.70 -10.01
CA GLU A 48 -9.90 4.81 -8.88
C GLU A 48 -8.41 4.45 -8.76
N ALA A 49 -7.91 4.47 -7.52
CA ALA A 49 -6.67 3.84 -7.15
C ALA A 49 -6.90 2.33 -6.99
N THR A 50 -6.88 1.59 -8.10
CA THR A 50 -7.19 0.16 -8.14
C THR A 50 -6.42 -0.61 -7.03
N PRO A 51 -7.04 -1.57 -6.32
CA PRO A 51 -6.34 -2.37 -5.32
C PRO A 51 -5.17 -3.19 -5.87
N ALA A 52 -5.23 -3.54 -7.17
CA ALA A 52 -4.21 -4.22 -7.95
C ALA A 52 -3.60 -5.48 -7.31
N GLU A 53 -4.38 -6.26 -6.55
CA GLU A 53 -3.89 -7.45 -5.84
C GLU A 53 -3.08 -8.38 -6.75
N SER A 54 -3.68 -8.80 -7.87
CA SER A 54 -3.03 -9.64 -8.88
C SER A 54 -2.31 -8.82 -9.96
N THR A 55 -2.83 -7.64 -10.29
CA THR A 55 -2.34 -6.82 -11.40
C THR A 55 -0.94 -6.27 -11.13
N ALA A 56 -0.65 -5.82 -9.90
CA ALA A 56 0.66 -5.29 -9.52
C ALA A 56 1.78 -6.33 -9.71
N TYR A 57 1.49 -7.59 -9.38
CA TYR A 57 2.39 -8.72 -9.59
C TYR A 57 2.50 -9.11 -11.07
N ARG A 58 1.35 -9.30 -11.73
CA ARG A 58 1.28 -9.77 -13.12
C ARG A 58 1.95 -8.81 -14.09
N LEU A 59 1.70 -7.51 -13.96
CA LEU A 59 2.28 -6.51 -14.86
C LEU A 59 3.80 -6.43 -14.68
N ALA A 60 4.28 -6.38 -13.43
CA ALA A 60 5.72 -6.36 -13.14
C ALA A 60 6.44 -7.57 -13.76
N ARG A 61 5.85 -8.76 -13.70
CA ARG A 61 6.41 -9.97 -14.34
C ARG A 61 6.45 -9.90 -15.86
N LEU A 62 5.37 -9.41 -16.48
CA LEU A 62 5.31 -9.29 -17.93
C LEU A 62 6.31 -8.24 -18.42
N ASP A 63 6.42 -7.12 -17.71
CA ASP A 63 7.35 -6.06 -18.06
C ASP A 63 8.80 -6.53 -17.88
N LYS A 64 9.14 -7.24 -16.80
CA LYS A 64 10.47 -7.87 -16.65
C LYS A 64 10.81 -8.85 -17.76
N LYS A 65 9.82 -9.52 -18.35
CA LYS A 65 10.04 -10.43 -19.49
C LYS A 65 10.29 -9.67 -20.80
N LEU A 66 9.63 -8.53 -21.00
CA LEU A 66 9.74 -7.73 -22.22
C LEU A 66 10.91 -6.74 -22.18
N PHE A 67 11.18 -6.19 -20.99
CA PHE A 67 12.16 -5.15 -20.70
C PHE A 67 12.95 -5.58 -19.45
N PRO A 68 13.99 -6.42 -19.59
CA PRO A 68 14.72 -6.97 -18.44
C PRO A 68 15.26 -5.92 -17.46
N ASP A 69 15.64 -4.76 -17.99
CA ASP A 69 16.23 -3.64 -17.22
C ASP A 69 15.19 -2.74 -16.52
N ILE A 70 13.87 -2.96 -16.75
CA ILE A 70 12.84 -2.14 -16.13
C ILE A 70 12.89 -2.29 -14.59
N LEU A 71 12.88 -1.19 -13.86
CA LEU A 71 12.89 -1.22 -12.40
C LEU A 71 11.50 -1.56 -11.85
N VAL A 72 11.46 -2.51 -10.92
CA VAL A 72 10.25 -2.87 -10.15
C VAL A 72 10.41 -2.43 -8.68
N ALA A 73 9.34 -2.49 -7.88
CA ALA A 73 9.34 -1.96 -6.52
C ALA A 73 10.38 -2.63 -5.61
N ASN A 74 10.63 -3.92 -5.82
CA ASN A 74 11.58 -4.73 -5.06
C ASN A 74 12.79 -5.15 -5.90
N GLU A 75 13.29 -4.29 -6.79
CA GLU A 75 14.35 -4.61 -7.77
C GLU A 75 15.54 -5.37 -7.16
N ASP A 76 16.07 -4.91 -6.02
CA ASP A 76 17.22 -5.55 -5.38
C ASP A 76 16.92 -6.97 -4.89
N ASN A 77 15.69 -7.24 -4.45
CA ASN A 77 15.25 -8.57 -4.05
C ASN A 77 14.91 -9.43 -5.26
N TYR A 78 14.32 -8.84 -6.31
CA TYR A 78 14.07 -9.52 -7.57
C TYR A 78 15.37 -10.07 -8.19
N ARG A 79 16.45 -9.27 -8.19
CA ARG A 79 17.78 -9.71 -8.63
C ARG A 79 18.35 -10.88 -7.81
N LYS A 80 17.89 -11.06 -6.57
CA LYS A 80 18.23 -12.19 -5.69
C LYS A 80 17.27 -13.38 -5.84
N GLY A 81 16.35 -13.33 -6.80
CA GLY A 81 15.41 -14.41 -7.10
C GLY A 81 14.02 -14.25 -6.46
N ALA A 82 13.71 -13.11 -5.86
CA ALA A 82 12.34 -12.83 -5.39
C ALA A 82 11.39 -12.55 -6.57
N GLU A 83 10.10 -12.69 -6.34
CA GLU A 83 9.07 -12.37 -7.33
C GLU A 83 8.86 -10.84 -7.45
N PRO A 84 8.74 -10.26 -8.66
CA PRO A 84 8.66 -8.81 -8.83
C PRO A 84 7.25 -8.28 -8.56
N PHE A 85 7.13 -7.05 -8.05
CA PHE A 85 5.83 -6.37 -7.96
C PHE A 85 5.96 -4.86 -8.20
N TYR A 86 4.83 -4.21 -8.48
CA TYR A 86 4.71 -2.76 -8.49
C TYR A 86 4.04 -2.23 -7.23
N THR A 87 4.46 -1.05 -6.79
CA THR A 87 3.81 -0.31 -5.70
C THR A 87 2.37 0.02 -6.10
N ASN A 88 1.40 -0.07 -5.18
CA ASN A 88 0.01 0.13 -5.57
C ASN A 88 -0.27 1.59 -5.97
N SER A 89 -0.98 1.82 -7.08
CA SER A 89 -1.43 3.17 -7.52
C SER A 89 -0.32 4.24 -7.42
N THR A 90 -0.55 5.30 -6.63
CA THR A 90 0.39 6.40 -6.32
C THR A 90 0.89 6.37 -4.87
N GLN A 91 0.84 5.21 -4.23
CA GLN A 91 1.37 5.04 -2.88
C GLN A 91 2.90 5.23 -2.87
N LEU A 92 3.42 5.59 -1.70
CA LEU A 92 4.85 5.50 -1.42
C LEU A 92 5.31 4.03 -1.45
N PRO A 93 6.61 3.77 -1.69
CA PRO A 93 7.19 2.44 -1.49
C PRO A 93 6.86 1.90 -0.09
N VAL A 94 6.63 0.59 0.01
CA VAL A 94 6.12 -0.05 1.24
C VAL A 94 7.11 -0.06 2.41
N ASP A 95 8.37 0.24 2.13
CA ASP A 95 9.48 0.31 3.09
C ASP A 95 9.97 1.75 3.33
N TYR A 96 9.33 2.75 2.72
CA TYR A 96 9.84 4.12 2.67
C TYR A 96 9.98 4.80 4.04
N THR A 97 8.97 4.69 4.91
CA THR A 97 8.98 5.34 6.23
C THR A 97 8.12 4.56 7.22
N ASP A 98 8.42 4.75 8.52
CA ASP A 98 7.58 4.29 9.63
C ASP A 98 6.80 5.44 10.28
N ASP A 99 6.89 6.66 9.74
CA ASP A 99 6.19 7.84 10.23
C ASP A 99 4.86 8.05 9.48
N PRO A 100 3.70 7.91 10.14
CA PRO A 100 2.40 8.04 9.50
C PRO A 100 2.10 9.48 9.07
N PHE A 101 2.65 10.49 9.75
CA PHE A 101 2.40 11.90 9.42
C PHE A 101 3.14 12.30 8.15
N LEU A 102 4.35 11.79 7.96
CA LEU A 102 5.10 11.98 6.71
C LEU A 102 4.33 11.40 5.52
N VAL A 103 3.76 10.20 5.69
CA VAL A 103 2.90 9.59 4.66
C VAL A 103 1.69 10.45 4.38
N LEU A 104 0.98 10.93 5.41
CA LEU A 104 -0.20 11.78 5.26
C LEU A 104 0.12 13.08 4.51
N GLU A 105 1.17 13.80 4.92
CA GLU A 105 1.62 15.05 4.29
C GLU A 105 2.01 14.86 2.82
N HIS A 106 2.72 13.78 2.52
CA HIS A 106 3.09 13.44 1.16
C HIS A 106 1.87 13.08 0.31
N GLN A 107 1.02 12.19 0.82
CA GLN A 107 -0.02 11.51 0.05
C GLN A 107 -1.28 12.35 -0.14
N GLU A 108 -1.57 13.34 0.72
CA GLU A 108 -2.84 14.07 0.69
C GLU A 108 -3.22 14.59 -0.69
N GLU A 109 -2.33 15.35 -1.34
CA GLU A 109 -2.58 15.89 -2.67
C GLU A 109 -2.81 14.80 -3.73
N LEU A 110 -2.12 13.66 -3.63
CA LEU A 110 -2.32 12.55 -4.56
C LEU A 110 -3.68 11.88 -4.33
N GLN A 111 -4.06 11.67 -3.06
CA GLN A 111 -5.24 10.89 -2.72
C GLN A 111 -6.56 11.62 -2.99
N ILE A 112 -6.61 12.94 -2.79
CA ILE A 112 -7.83 13.74 -3.10
C ILE A 112 -8.15 13.82 -4.60
N ARG A 113 -7.20 13.44 -5.46
CA ARG A 113 -7.39 13.43 -6.92
C ARG A 113 -8.13 12.18 -7.40
N TYR A 114 -8.22 11.13 -6.60
CA TYR A 114 -9.08 9.99 -6.91
C TYR A 114 -10.54 10.30 -6.55
N THR A 115 -11.45 9.98 -7.46
CA THR A 115 -12.91 10.20 -7.29
C THR A 115 -13.70 8.91 -7.16
N GLY A 116 -13.11 7.77 -7.56
CA GLY A 116 -13.73 6.46 -7.53
C GLY A 116 -13.42 5.64 -6.29
N GLY A 117 -12.29 5.92 -5.65
CA GLY A 117 -11.87 5.22 -4.46
C GLY A 117 -10.35 5.26 -4.32
N THR A 118 -9.91 5.44 -3.09
CA THR A 118 -8.52 5.23 -2.69
C THR A 118 -8.45 4.89 -1.21
N VAL A 119 -7.32 4.36 -0.76
CA VAL A 119 -7.11 3.99 0.64
C VAL A 119 -5.64 4.18 1.02
N ILE A 120 -5.39 4.74 2.21
CA ILE A 120 -4.08 4.68 2.87
C ILE A 120 -4.11 3.57 3.92
N HIS A 121 -3.08 2.71 3.92
CA HIS A 121 -2.95 1.64 4.91
C HIS A 121 -1.86 1.97 5.93
N PHE A 122 -2.23 2.13 7.19
CA PHE A 122 -1.30 2.16 8.30
C PHE A 122 -1.13 0.76 8.87
N PHE A 123 -0.08 0.06 8.46
CA PHE A 123 0.28 -1.26 8.99
C PHE A 123 1.09 -1.10 10.28
N VAL A 124 0.55 -1.53 11.42
CA VAL A 124 1.09 -1.20 12.77
C VAL A 124 1.82 -2.36 13.45
N GLY A 125 2.13 -3.41 12.69
CA GLY A 125 2.80 -4.61 13.20
C GLY A 125 1.81 -5.46 13.98
N GLU A 126 1.59 -5.16 15.25
CA GLU A 126 0.68 -5.93 16.11
C GLU A 126 -0.41 -5.02 16.71
N ARG A 127 -1.24 -5.57 17.61
CA ARG A 127 -2.31 -4.79 18.22
C ARG A 127 -1.77 -3.56 18.97
N ILE A 128 -2.49 -2.44 18.83
CA ILE A 128 -2.26 -1.23 19.65
C ILE A 128 -3.11 -1.37 20.92
N GLU A 129 -2.46 -1.29 22.08
CA GLU A 129 -3.11 -1.40 23.40
C GLU A 129 -3.63 -0.04 23.91
N ASP A 130 -2.97 1.08 23.59
CA ASP A 130 -3.44 2.42 23.95
C ASP A 130 -4.57 2.88 23.01
N VAL A 131 -5.80 2.54 23.40
CA VAL A 131 -7.02 2.91 22.67
C VAL A 131 -7.25 4.42 22.63
N GLU A 132 -6.86 5.16 23.67
CA GLU A 132 -7.09 6.60 23.72
C GLU A 132 -6.13 7.34 22.78
N ALA A 133 -4.88 6.90 22.69
CA ALA A 133 -3.96 7.41 21.70
C ALA A 133 -4.40 7.09 20.26
N LEU A 134 -4.89 5.86 20.02
CA LEU A 134 -5.49 5.49 18.74
C LEU A 134 -6.65 6.41 18.35
N LYS A 135 -7.56 6.73 19.28
CA LYS A 135 -8.65 7.69 19.05
C LYS A 135 -8.12 9.08 18.73
N ARG A 136 -7.10 9.55 19.44
CA ARG A 136 -6.46 10.85 19.16
C ARG A 136 -5.84 10.89 17.77
N PHE A 137 -5.18 9.81 17.34
CA PHE A 137 -4.62 9.70 16.00
C PHE A 137 -5.72 9.76 14.93
N VAL A 138 -6.76 8.92 15.04
CA VAL A 138 -7.90 8.91 14.11
C VAL A 138 -8.53 10.29 14.02
N LYS A 139 -8.79 10.94 15.16
CA LYS A 139 -9.34 12.30 15.21
C LYS A 139 -8.42 13.30 14.49
N LYS A 140 -7.11 13.27 14.78
CA LYS A 140 -6.12 14.15 14.14
C LYS A 140 -6.07 13.95 12.63
N VAL A 141 -6.14 12.71 12.13
CA VAL A 141 -6.17 12.42 10.69
C VAL A 141 -7.41 13.05 10.06
N CYS A 142 -8.59 12.79 10.62
CA CYS A 142 -9.86 13.29 10.09
C CYS A 142 -10.01 14.83 10.17
N GLU A 143 -9.40 15.47 11.18
CA GLU A 143 -9.50 16.93 11.34
C GLU A 143 -8.47 17.70 10.51
N LYS A 144 -7.29 17.12 10.25
CA LYS A 144 -6.17 17.84 9.63
C LYS A 144 -5.90 17.49 8.18
N TYR A 145 -6.36 16.33 7.70
CA TYR A 145 -6.06 15.87 6.35
C TYR A 145 -7.34 15.52 5.59
N ARG A 146 -7.34 15.75 4.29
CA ARG A 146 -8.46 15.46 3.38
C ARG A 146 -8.43 14.04 2.82
N ILE A 147 -7.81 13.09 3.52
CA ILE A 147 -7.70 11.70 3.05
C ILE A 147 -9.09 11.05 3.05
N PRO A 148 -9.59 10.55 1.89
CA PRO A 148 -10.96 10.03 1.80
C PRO A 148 -11.20 8.78 2.64
N TYR A 149 -10.19 7.90 2.72
CA TYR A 149 -10.28 6.64 3.42
C TYR A 149 -8.90 6.15 3.85
N PHE A 150 -8.81 5.68 5.09
CA PHE A 150 -7.61 5.06 5.63
C PHE A 150 -7.97 3.88 6.53
N THR A 151 -6.99 3.01 6.76
CA THR A 151 -7.13 1.84 7.65
C THR A 151 -5.96 1.80 8.61
N ILE A 152 -6.20 1.25 9.80
CA ILE A 152 -5.16 0.90 10.76
C ILE A 152 -5.21 -0.62 10.89
N THR A 153 -4.14 -1.29 10.48
CA THR A 153 -4.10 -2.73 10.28
C THR A 153 -3.00 -3.35 11.14
N PRO A 154 -3.37 -4.11 12.19
CA PRO A 154 -2.43 -5.01 12.85
C PRO A 154 -2.28 -6.31 12.04
N THR A 155 -1.10 -6.91 12.13
CA THR A 155 -0.86 -8.31 11.81
C THR A 155 -1.11 -9.14 13.07
N PHE A 156 -1.75 -10.30 12.88
CA PHE A 156 -2.05 -11.22 13.97
C PHE A 156 -2.01 -12.65 13.45
N SER A 157 -1.91 -13.61 14.35
CA SER A 157 -1.84 -15.03 14.02
C SER A 157 -3.01 -15.77 14.63
N VAL A 158 -3.48 -16.83 13.97
CA VAL A 158 -4.56 -17.68 14.47
C VAL A 158 -4.03 -19.10 14.67
N CYS A 159 -4.10 -19.59 15.91
CA CYS A 159 -3.78 -20.97 16.27
C CYS A 159 -5.07 -21.81 16.33
N PRO A 160 -5.09 -23.04 15.79
CA PRO A 160 -6.25 -23.92 15.87
C PRO A 160 -6.64 -24.29 17.31
N ASN A 161 -5.68 -24.26 18.25
CA ASN A 161 -5.91 -24.64 19.64
C ASN A 161 -6.15 -23.43 20.56
N HIS A 162 -5.49 -22.30 20.29
CA HIS A 162 -5.48 -21.13 21.18
C HIS A 162 -6.17 -19.89 20.60
N GLY A 163 -6.63 -19.94 19.34
CA GLY A 163 -7.31 -18.82 18.69
C GLY A 163 -6.37 -17.66 18.37
N TYR A 164 -6.82 -16.44 18.61
CA TYR A 164 -6.12 -15.20 18.26
C TYR A 164 -4.82 -15.01 19.05
N ILE A 165 -3.74 -14.67 18.36
CA ILE A 165 -2.44 -14.34 18.91
C ILE A 165 -2.03 -12.99 18.30
N SER A 166 -1.66 -12.03 19.14
CA SER A 166 -1.16 -10.72 18.67
C SER A 166 0.16 -10.91 17.92
N GLY A 167 0.34 -10.24 16.79
CA GLY A 167 1.60 -10.25 16.04
C GLY A 167 1.77 -11.41 15.05
N GLU A 168 2.89 -11.37 14.34
CA GLU A 168 3.28 -12.35 13.34
C GLU A 168 4.04 -13.51 13.97
N HIS A 169 3.39 -14.67 14.03
CA HIS A 169 3.93 -15.91 14.55
C HIS A 169 3.66 -17.00 13.54
N GLU A 170 4.68 -17.72 13.06
CA GLU A 170 4.52 -18.91 12.22
C GLU A 170 4.19 -20.17 13.04
N ALA A 171 4.57 -20.17 14.31
CA ALA A 171 4.27 -21.20 15.30
C ALA A 171 3.66 -20.57 16.55
N CYS A 172 2.64 -21.21 17.10
CA CYS A 172 1.97 -20.76 18.31
C CYS A 172 2.95 -20.75 19.51
N PRO A 173 3.10 -19.63 20.24
CA PRO A 173 4.03 -19.55 21.37
C PRO A 173 3.61 -20.42 22.57
N TYR A 174 2.37 -20.92 22.59
CA TYR A 174 1.82 -21.70 23.70
C TYR A 174 1.87 -23.22 23.47
N CYS A 175 1.73 -23.70 22.23
CA CYS A 175 1.74 -25.15 21.91
C CYS A 175 2.65 -25.55 20.75
N GLY A 176 3.37 -24.62 20.11
CA GLY A 176 4.24 -24.89 18.97
C GLY A 176 3.53 -25.29 17.67
N SER A 177 2.19 -25.38 17.65
CA SER A 177 1.43 -25.70 16.44
C SER A 177 1.56 -24.59 15.39
N LYS A 178 1.55 -24.97 14.10
CA LYS A 178 1.56 -24.02 12.99
C LYS A 178 0.34 -23.09 13.06
N THR A 179 0.55 -21.80 12.83
CA THR A 179 -0.46 -20.75 12.85
C THR A 179 -0.75 -20.20 11.45
N GLU A 180 -1.91 -19.59 11.29
CA GLU A 180 -2.24 -18.78 10.12
C GLU A 180 -1.98 -17.31 10.43
N VAL A 181 -1.00 -16.70 9.77
CA VAL A 181 -0.74 -15.25 9.87
C VAL A 181 -1.73 -14.50 9.00
N TYR A 182 -2.49 -13.59 9.60
CA TYR A 182 -3.44 -12.70 8.93
C TYR A 182 -2.92 -11.28 8.91
N SER A 183 -3.06 -10.63 7.75
CA SER A 183 -2.90 -9.20 7.59
C SER A 183 -3.85 -8.71 6.50
N ARG A 184 -3.86 -7.40 6.21
CA ARG A 184 -4.63 -6.84 5.10
C ARG A 184 -3.77 -6.87 3.84
N VAL A 185 -4.24 -7.56 2.81
CA VAL A 185 -3.54 -7.65 1.52
C VAL A 185 -3.69 -6.35 0.73
N VAL A 186 -4.93 -5.93 0.53
CA VAL A 186 -5.32 -4.66 -0.09
C VAL A 186 -6.53 -4.11 0.65
N GLY A 187 -7.72 -4.67 0.43
CA GLY A 187 -8.97 -4.16 1.01
C GLY A 187 -9.49 -4.96 2.21
N TYR A 188 -9.03 -6.18 2.42
CA TYR A 188 -9.60 -7.13 3.39
C TYR A 188 -8.52 -7.99 4.06
N LEU A 189 -8.85 -8.57 5.22
CA LEU A 189 -7.97 -9.46 5.96
C LEU A 189 -7.99 -10.87 5.36
N ARG A 190 -6.81 -11.46 5.15
CA ARG A 190 -6.67 -12.82 4.59
C ARG A 190 -5.37 -13.45 5.10
N PRO A 191 -5.30 -14.79 5.24
CA PRO A 191 -4.03 -15.45 5.56
C PRO A 191 -2.95 -15.13 4.52
N VAL A 192 -1.77 -14.71 4.98
CA VAL A 192 -0.64 -14.28 4.12
C VAL A 192 -0.19 -15.40 3.18
N HIS A 193 -0.22 -16.65 3.63
CA HIS A 193 0.15 -17.80 2.80
C HIS A 193 -0.76 -18.01 1.58
N GLN A 194 -1.97 -17.44 1.58
CA GLN A 194 -2.90 -17.50 0.44
C GLN A 194 -2.75 -16.32 -0.53
N TRP A 195 -1.88 -15.36 -0.24
CA TRP A 195 -1.66 -14.23 -1.13
C TRP A 195 -0.83 -14.68 -2.34
N ASN A 196 -0.95 -13.96 -3.46
CA ASN A 196 -0.06 -14.19 -4.60
C ASN A 196 1.39 -13.83 -4.25
N GLU A 197 2.32 -14.31 -5.06
CA GLU A 197 3.75 -14.28 -4.73
C GLU A 197 4.28 -12.85 -4.60
N GLY A 198 3.92 -11.95 -5.53
CA GLY A 198 4.28 -10.54 -5.44
C GLY A 198 3.74 -9.86 -4.19
N LYS A 199 2.52 -10.20 -3.74
CA LYS A 199 1.97 -9.68 -2.47
C LYS A 199 2.66 -10.24 -1.24
N ARG A 200 3.18 -11.48 -1.29
CA ARG A 200 4.02 -12.02 -0.21
C ARG A 200 5.37 -11.30 -0.17
N GLU A 201 5.97 -10.99 -1.31
CA GLU A 201 7.20 -10.17 -1.34
C GLU A 201 6.95 -8.74 -0.84
N GLU A 202 5.84 -8.12 -1.23
CA GLU A 202 5.42 -6.83 -0.70
C GLU A 202 5.28 -6.87 0.82
N PHE A 203 4.63 -7.91 1.36
CA PHE A 203 4.46 -8.08 2.81
C PHE A 203 5.80 -8.20 3.55
N ARG A 204 6.76 -8.97 3.01
CA ARG A 204 8.09 -9.13 3.62
C ARG A 204 8.93 -7.85 3.62
N MET A 205 8.79 -7.03 2.58
CA MET A 205 9.51 -5.77 2.43
C MET A 205 8.87 -4.64 3.26
N ARG A 206 7.58 -4.77 3.59
CA ARG A 206 6.79 -3.74 4.23
C ARG A 206 7.37 -3.32 5.59
N LYS A 207 7.60 -2.01 5.73
CA LYS A 207 7.92 -1.40 7.01
C LYS A 207 6.63 -1.07 7.76
N THR A 208 6.57 -1.43 9.03
CA THR A 208 5.42 -1.11 9.90
C THR A 208 5.59 0.27 10.52
N PHE A 209 4.48 1.00 10.65
CA PHE A 209 4.48 2.30 11.31
C PHE A 209 4.78 2.18 12.80
N ARG A 210 5.51 3.18 13.32
CA ARG A 210 5.78 3.30 14.76
C ARG A 210 4.47 3.43 15.52
N ARG A 211 4.23 2.47 16.42
CA ARG A 211 2.99 2.41 17.19
C ARG A 211 2.85 3.67 18.03
N GLU A 212 3.92 4.13 18.66
CA GLU A 212 3.95 5.35 19.49
C GLU A 212 3.45 6.63 18.79
N LEU A 213 3.43 6.68 17.45
CA LEU A 213 2.91 7.81 16.68
C LEU A 213 1.42 7.70 16.33
N ILE A 214 0.86 6.49 16.43
CA ILE A 214 -0.54 6.14 16.13
C ILE A 214 -1.31 5.83 17.43
N GLY A 215 -0.63 5.30 18.44
CA GLY A 215 -1.13 4.76 19.70
C GLY A 215 -0.04 4.75 20.76
#